data_AF-A0A7M7QKY0-F1
#
_entry.id   AF-A0A7M7QKY0-F1
#
_cell.length_a   1.000
_cell.length_b   1.000
_cell.length_c   1.000
_cell.angle_alpha   90.00
_cell.angle_beta   90.00
_cell.angle_gamma   90.00
#
_symmetry.space_group_name_H-M   'P 1'
#
loop_
_entity.id
_entity.type
_entity.pdbx_description
1 polymer ?
#
loop_
_entity_poly.entity_id
_entity_poly.type
_entity_poly.pdbx_seq_one_letter_code
_entity_poly.pdbx_strand_id
1 'polypeptide(L)'
;MEAISTDVKQIKERQINIDAKIINMEKDILQFKTYAMENRPFRDQDIIVQFNKIEEIYERSLPISTYEEFQAFNEKIVGDAYTTLKNYFNCNINTKEMHILIKVITPLFKEFFTKELMALFTAQKQHRNKFIFKKTNFYKCFLEAMQHAYK
;
A
#
# COMPACT_ATOMS: atom_id res chain seq x y z
N MET A 1 -56.39 22.27 9.99
CA MET A 1 -55.28 22.50 9.03
C MET A 1 -53.95 22.86 9.70
N GLU A 2 -53.84 22.81 11.05
CA GLU A 2 -52.61 23.24 11.75
C GLU A 2 -51.54 22.14 11.93
N ALA A 3 -51.91 20.86 12.04
CA ALA A 3 -50.95 19.78 12.31
C ALA A 3 -49.92 19.56 11.18
N ILE A 4 -50.35 19.70 9.91
CA ILE A 4 -49.47 19.51 8.74
C ILE A 4 -48.41 20.62 8.65
N SER A 5 -48.72 21.83 9.14
CA SER A 5 -47.79 22.97 9.12
C SER A 5 -46.64 22.80 10.12
N THR A 6 -46.93 22.23 11.29
CA THR A 6 -45.95 22.01 12.37
C THR A 6 -44.96 20.89 12.01
N ASP A 7 -45.42 19.81 11.39
CA ASP A 7 -44.57 18.69 10.98
C ASP A 7 -43.58 19.08 9.88
N VAL A 8 -44.01 19.86 8.89
CA VAL A 8 -43.13 20.35 7.81
C VAL A 8 -42.06 21.30 8.36
N LYS A 9 -42.39 22.10 9.37
CA LYS A 9 -41.45 23.02 10.02
C LYS A 9 -40.39 22.25 10.84
N GLN A 10 -40.80 21.23 11.60
CA GLN A 10 -39.88 20.37 12.34
C GLN A 10 -38.96 19.53 11.43
N ILE A 11 -39.46 19.05 10.30
CA ILE A 11 -38.65 18.32 9.31
C ILE A 11 -37.58 19.24 8.72
N LYS A 12 -37.93 20.49 8.35
CA LYS A 12 -36.97 21.47 7.83
C LYS A 12 -35.91 21.86 8.86
N GLU A 13 -36.29 22.04 10.12
CA GLU A 13 -35.32 22.34 11.19
C GLU A 13 -34.37 21.17 11.46
N ARG A 14 -34.86 19.92 11.40
CA ARG A 14 -34.00 18.73 11.50
C ARG A 14 -33.05 18.61 10.31
N GLN A 15 -33.51 18.91 9.10
CA GLN A 15 -32.68 18.89 7.89
C GLN A 15 -31.53 19.90 7.99
N ILE A 16 -31.85 21.15 8.36
CA ILE A 16 -30.84 22.22 8.54
C ILE A 16 -29.80 21.84 9.60
N ASN A 17 -30.22 21.18 10.69
CA ASN A 17 -29.31 20.74 11.75
C ASN A 17 -28.41 19.57 11.30
N ILE A 18 -28.94 18.64 10.50
CA ILE A 18 -28.16 17.56 9.90
C ILE A 18 -27.15 18.13 8.89
N ASP A 19 -27.57 19.04 8.02
CA ASP A 19 -26.69 19.66 7.02
C ASP A 19 -25.57 20.47 7.69
N ALA A 20 -25.87 21.22 8.76
CA ALA A 20 -24.87 21.92 9.55
C ALA A 20 -23.87 20.96 10.23
N LYS A 21 -24.34 19.80 10.71
CA LYS A 21 -23.45 18.75 11.25
C LYS A 21 -22.56 18.14 10.17
N ILE A 22 -23.09 17.91 8.97
CA ILE A 22 -22.33 17.38 7.84
C ILE A 22 -21.24 18.38 7.43
N ILE A 23 -21.57 19.67 7.28
CA ILE A 23 -20.60 20.72 6.94
C ILE A 23 -19.50 20.82 8.00
N ASN A 24 -19.85 20.75 9.29
CA ASN A 24 -18.86 20.77 10.36
C ASN A 24 -17.98 19.51 10.36
N MET A 25 -18.54 18.32 10.13
CA MET A 25 -17.77 17.09 9.99
C MET A 25 -16.85 17.13 8.76
N GLU A 26 -17.31 17.67 7.63
CA GLU A 26 -16.48 17.85 6.44
C GLU A 26 -15.35 18.84 6.69
N LYS A 27 -15.61 19.91 7.44
CA LYS A 27 -14.60 20.89 7.86
C LYS A 27 -13.58 20.28 8.83
N ASP A 28 -14.03 19.49 9.80
CA ASP A 28 -13.16 18.77 10.73
C ASP A 28 -12.30 17.75 9.97
N ILE A 29 -12.89 16.98 9.05
CA ILE A 29 -12.16 16.05 8.18
C ILE A 29 -11.14 16.78 7.32
N LEU A 30 -11.48 17.95 6.78
CA LEU A 30 -10.55 18.77 6.00
C LEU A 30 -9.41 19.29 6.88
N GLN A 31 -9.71 19.76 8.09
CA GLN A 31 -8.70 20.22 9.05
C GLN A 31 -7.81 19.07 9.54
N PHE A 32 -8.36 17.88 9.77
CA PHE A 32 -7.56 16.69 10.09
C PHE A 32 -6.70 16.25 8.91
N LYS A 33 -7.21 16.32 7.67
CA LYS A 33 -6.42 16.06 6.46
C LYS A 33 -5.29 17.06 6.32
N THR A 34 -5.56 18.36 6.47
CA THR A 34 -4.56 19.43 6.42
C THR A 34 -3.53 19.28 7.54
N TYR A 35 -3.97 19.05 8.79
CA TYR A 35 -3.08 18.81 9.92
C TYR A 35 -2.22 17.54 9.73
N ALA A 36 -2.81 16.46 9.20
CA ALA A 36 -2.08 15.23 8.88
C ALA A 36 -1.12 15.38 7.69
N MET A 37 -1.40 16.29 6.76
CA MET A 37 -0.51 16.66 5.65
C MET A 37 0.65 17.54 6.13
N GLU A 38 0.37 18.53 6.97
CA GLU A 38 1.33 19.52 7.50
C GLU A 38 2.22 18.93 8.61
N ASN A 39 1.71 17.99 9.40
CA ASN A 39 2.43 17.36 10.51
C ASN A 39 2.81 15.91 10.21
N ARG A 40 2.80 15.51 8.93
CA ARG A 40 3.31 14.21 8.51
C ARG A 40 4.81 14.17 8.84
N PRO A 41 5.30 13.13 9.53
CA PRO A 41 6.72 12.83 9.47
C PRO A 41 6.99 12.24 8.08
N PHE A 42 7.19 13.11 7.08
CA PHE A 42 8.13 12.74 6.05
C PHE A 42 9.45 12.58 6.80
N ARG A 43 9.88 11.34 7.07
CA ARG A 43 11.32 11.16 7.24
C ARG A 43 11.90 11.56 5.90
N ASP A 44 12.84 12.50 5.90
CA ASP A 44 13.61 12.87 4.72
C ASP A 44 14.10 11.60 4.03
N GLN A 45 13.37 11.18 3.00
CA GLN A 45 13.86 10.30 1.97
C GLN A 45 13.45 10.98 0.69
N ASP A 46 14.25 11.99 0.32
CA ASP A 46 14.18 12.77 -0.92
C ASP A 46 14.29 11.93 -2.20
N ILE A 47 14.29 10.61 -2.10
CA ILE A 47 14.43 9.69 -3.23
C ILE A 47 13.12 8.93 -3.40
N ILE A 48 12.15 9.56 -4.05
CA ILE A 48 10.99 8.88 -4.61
C ILE A 48 11.50 7.97 -5.74
N VAL A 49 11.51 6.66 -5.50
CA VAL A 49 11.84 5.68 -6.54
C VAL A 49 10.58 5.37 -7.33
N GLN A 50 10.54 5.78 -8.60
CA GLN A 50 9.48 5.40 -9.53
C GLN A 50 9.61 3.93 -9.95
N PHE A 51 8.48 3.30 -10.31
CA PHE A 51 8.46 1.88 -10.65
C PHE A 51 9.28 1.53 -11.91
N ASN A 52 9.28 2.38 -12.94
CA ASN A 52 10.14 2.24 -14.12
C ASN A 52 11.64 2.15 -13.77
N LYS A 53 12.09 2.83 -12.72
CA LYS A 53 13.48 2.75 -12.25
C LYS A 53 13.84 1.36 -11.71
N ILE A 54 12.85 0.61 -11.22
CA ILE A 54 13.02 -0.80 -10.87
C ILE A 54 13.25 -1.61 -12.14
N GLU A 55 12.40 -1.45 -13.16
CA GLU A 55 12.55 -2.16 -14.43
C GLU A 55 13.91 -1.90 -15.11
N GLU A 56 14.38 -0.65 -15.05
CA GLU A 56 15.71 -0.26 -15.54
C GLU A 56 16.85 -0.96 -14.80
N ILE A 57 16.85 -0.92 -13.46
CA ILE A 57 17.92 -1.52 -12.64
C ILE A 57 17.99 -3.04 -12.80
N TYR A 58 16.83 -3.68 -12.95
CA TYR A 58 16.75 -5.12 -13.13
C TYR A 58 16.84 -5.55 -14.60
N GLU A 59 16.91 -4.58 -15.52
CA GLU A 59 16.96 -4.73 -16.99
C GLU A 59 15.83 -5.65 -17.49
N ARG A 60 14.62 -5.44 -16.96
CA ARG A 60 13.51 -6.34 -17.17
C ARG A 60 12.17 -5.64 -17.01
N SER A 61 11.25 -5.99 -17.91
CA SER A 61 9.83 -5.67 -17.77
C SER A 61 9.16 -6.50 -16.69
N LEU A 62 8.37 -5.86 -15.85
CA LEU A 62 7.51 -6.50 -14.85
C LEU A 62 6.06 -6.56 -15.37
N PRO A 63 5.21 -7.50 -14.90
CA PRO A 63 5.45 -8.50 -13.87
C PRO A 63 6.14 -9.78 -14.40
N ILE A 64 6.92 -10.42 -13.53
CA ILE A 64 7.60 -11.70 -13.78
C ILE A 64 6.58 -12.83 -13.80
N SER A 65 6.71 -13.73 -14.78
CA SER A 65 5.73 -14.78 -15.02
C SER A 65 6.22 -16.18 -14.67
N THR A 66 7.54 -16.43 -14.73
CA THR A 66 8.13 -17.75 -14.48
C THR A 66 9.01 -17.77 -13.24
N TYR A 67 9.26 -18.96 -12.71
CA TYR A 67 10.10 -19.13 -11.52
C TYR A 67 11.58 -18.94 -11.85
N GLU A 68 12.04 -19.39 -13.01
CA GLU A 68 13.40 -19.22 -13.50
C GLU A 68 13.74 -17.73 -13.64
N GLU A 69 12.80 -16.97 -14.22
CA GLU A 69 12.89 -15.52 -14.27
C GLU A 69 12.97 -14.90 -12.86
N PHE A 70 12.13 -15.37 -11.94
CA PHE A 70 12.16 -14.90 -10.56
C PHE A 70 13.50 -15.18 -9.87
N GLN A 71 14.12 -16.34 -10.09
CA GLN A 71 15.42 -16.65 -9.50
C GLN A 71 16.50 -15.67 -9.98
N ALA A 72 16.59 -15.45 -11.29
CA ALA A 72 17.53 -14.49 -11.87
C ALA A 72 17.29 -13.07 -11.34
N PHE A 73 16.03 -12.66 -11.22
CA PHE A 73 15.68 -11.38 -10.62
C PHE A 73 16.10 -11.30 -9.15
N ASN A 74 15.78 -12.32 -8.35
CA ASN A 74 16.04 -12.37 -6.92
C ASN A 74 17.55 -12.39 -6.59
N GLU A 75 18.36 -13.02 -7.43
CA GLU A 75 19.82 -13.03 -7.30
C GLU A 75 20.43 -11.64 -7.54
N LYS A 76 19.84 -10.83 -8.43
CA LYS A 76 20.24 -9.43 -8.66
C LYS A 76 19.89 -8.49 -7.49
N ILE A 77 19.04 -8.88 -6.54
CA ILE A 77 18.65 -8.04 -5.39
C ILE A 77 19.76 -8.04 -4.32
N VAL A 78 20.84 -7.33 -4.62
CA VAL A 78 22.01 -7.12 -3.75
C VAL A 78 22.52 -5.68 -3.87
N GLY A 79 23.35 -5.21 -2.94
CA GLY A 79 24.01 -3.90 -3.00
C GLY A 79 23.06 -2.72 -3.27
N ASP A 80 23.33 -1.94 -4.30
CA ASP A 80 22.55 -0.74 -4.68
C ASP A 80 21.14 -1.09 -5.15
N ALA A 81 20.96 -2.24 -5.82
CA ALA A 81 19.66 -2.73 -6.26
C ALA A 81 18.77 -3.08 -5.06
N TYR A 82 19.36 -3.67 -4.01
CA TYR A 82 18.69 -3.92 -2.74
C TYR A 82 18.22 -2.62 -2.08
N THR A 83 19.12 -1.63 -1.97
CA THR A 83 18.81 -0.33 -1.36
C THR A 83 17.71 0.39 -2.13
N THR A 84 17.75 0.36 -3.46
CA THR A 84 16.75 1.01 -4.31
C THR A 84 15.38 0.34 -4.18
N LEU A 85 15.32 -0.99 -4.18
CA LEU A 85 14.08 -1.73 -3.99
C LEU A 85 13.48 -1.50 -2.60
N LYS A 86 14.33 -1.43 -1.56
CA LYS A 86 13.91 -1.10 -0.19
C LYS A 86 13.30 0.30 -0.11
N ASN A 87 13.92 1.29 -0.76
CA ASN A 87 13.39 2.65 -0.82
C ASN A 87 12.06 2.71 -1.56
N TYR A 88 11.95 2.01 -2.69
CA TYR A 88 10.67 1.86 -3.39
C TYR A 88 9.58 1.28 -2.47
N PHE A 89 9.87 0.24 -1.70
CA PHE A 89 8.91 -0.30 -0.72
C PHE A 89 8.58 0.68 0.39
N ASN A 90 9.57 1.40 0.94
CA ASN A 90 9.31 2.43 1.95
C ASN A 90 8.37 3.54 1.44
N CYS A 91 8.48 3.92 0.17
CA CYS A 91 7.59 4.91 -0.45
C CYS A 91 6.15 4.39 -0.59
N ASN A 92 5.98 3.12 -0.96
CA ASN A 92 4.68 2.55 -1.32
C ASN A 92 3.94 1.87 -0.15
N ILE A 93 4.63 1.51 0.92
CA ILE A 93 4.08 0.91 2.14
C ILE A 93 3.95 2.00 3.22
N ASN A 94 3.26 3.08 2.91
CA ASN A 94 3.12 4.23 3.82
C ASN A 94 1.72 4.30 4.45
N THR A 95 1.37 3.30 5.25
CA THR A 95 0.10 3.28 6.00
C THR A 95 0.33 2.85 7.45
N LYS A 96 -0.25 3.55 8.42
CA LYS A 96 -0.20 3.13 9.84
C LYS A 96 -1.27 2.09 10.19
N GLU A 97 -2.17 1.78 9.26
CA GLU A 97 -3.30 0.89 9.49
C GLU A 97 -3.02 -0.53 8.97
N MET A 98 -2.83 -1.48 9.88
CA MET A 98 -2.50 -2.88 9.57
C MET A 98 -3.54 -3.58 8.66
N HIS A 99 -4.80 -3.17 8.73
CA HIS A 99 -5.85 -3.72 7.87
C HIS A 99 -5.82 -3.14 6.44
N ILE A 100 -5.24 -1.94 6.25
CA ILE A 100 -4.94 -1.37 4.93
C ILE A 100 -3.71 -2.05 4.36
N LEU A 101 -2.71 -2.37 5.18
CA LEU A 101 -1.48 -3.06 4.74
C LEU A 101 -1.79 -4.36 3.98
N ILE A 102 -2.64 -5.25 4.50
CA ILE A 102 -3.00 -6.50 3.82
C ILE A 102 -3.61 -6.22 2.43
N LYS A 103 -4.38 -5.13 2.31
CA LYS A 103 -4.98 -4.68 1.05
C LYS A 103 -3.97 -4.06 0.09
N VAL A 104 -2.83 -3.54 0.59
CA VAL A 104 -1.77 -2.90 -0.22
C VAL A 104 -0.70 -3.90 -0.67
N ILE A 105 -0.41 -4.94 0.13
CA ILE A 105 0.61 -5.95 -0.20
C ILE A 105 0.28 -6.69 -1.50
N THR A 106 -0.97 -7.13 -1.68
CA THR A 106 -1.35 -7.92 -2.86
C THR A 106 -1.26 -7.10 -4.16
N PRO A 107 -1.81 -5.86 -4.24
CA PRO A 107 -1.58 -4.96 -5.37
C PRO A 107 -0.10 -4.69 -5.63
N LEU A 108 0.68 -4.38 -4.59
CA LEU A 108 2.13 -4.13 -4.71
C LEU A 108 2.85 -5.34 -5.33
N PHE A 109 2.54 -6.56 -4.88
CA PHE A 109 3.18 -7.77 -5.40
C PHE A 109 2.74 -8.09 -6.83
N LYS A 110 1.52 -7.69 -7.23
CA LYS A 110 1.04 -7.83 -8.62
C LYS A 110 1.79 -6.93 -9.60
N GLU A 111 2.43 -5.87 -9.14
CA GLU A 111 3.33 -5.08 -9.98
C GLU A 111 4.57 -5.90 -10.35
N PHE A 112 5.06 -6.76 -9.44
CA PHE A 112 6.29 -7.53 -9.65
C PHE A 112 6.06 -8.93 -10.22
N PHE A 113 4.93 -9.57 -9.91
CA PHE A 113 4.70 -10.98 -10.19
C PHE A 113 3.30 -11.23 -10.73
N THR A 114 3.20 -12.14 -11.70
CA THR A 114 1.89 -12.61 -12.16
C THR A 114 1.18 -13.42 -11.08
N LYS A 115 -0.13 -13.59 -11.23
CA LYS A 115 -0.94 -14.37 -10.30
C LYS A 115 -0.47 -15.83 -10.25
N GLU A 116 -0.07 -16.35 -11.40
CA GLU A 116 0.43 -17.71 -11.60
C GLU A 116 1.72 -17.93 -10.80
N LEU A 117 2.69 -17.00 -10.91
CA LEU A 117 3.94 -17.06 -10.14
C LEU A 117 3.68 -16.93 -8.63
N MET A 118 2.83 -15.98 -8.21
CA MET A 118 2.46 -15.83 -6.80
C MET A 118 1.84 -17.11 -6.22
N ALA A 119 1.04 -17.84 -7.01
CA ALA A 119 0.44 -19.09 -6.58
C ALA A 119 1.50 -20.15 -6.19
N LEU A 120 2.65 -20.18 -6.88
CA LEU A 120 3.75 -21.11 -6.58
C LEU A 120 4.32 -20.93 -5.16
N PHE A 121 4.34 -19.70 -4.65
CA PHE A 121 4.81 -19.39 -3.29
C PHE A 121 3.77 -19.64 -2.19
N THR A 122 2.50 -19.73 -2.55
CA THR A 122 1.37 -19.93 -1.62
C THR A 122 0.85 -21.36 -1.60
N ALA A 123 1.32 -22.22 -2.50
CA ALA A 123 0.90 -23.61 -2.59
C ALA A 123 1.18 -24.38 -1.28
N GLN A 124 0.11 -24.84 -0.63
CA GLN A 124 0.17 -25.57 0.64
C GLN A 124 0.64 -27.03 0.50
N LYS A 125 0.42 -27.67 -0.65
CA LYS A 125 0.88 -29.03 -0.92
C LYS A 125 2.37 -29.01 -1.28
N GLN A 126 3.18 -29.77 -0.55
CA GLN A 126 4.59 -30.01 -0.88
C GLN A 126 4.67 -30.67 -2.26
N HIS A 127 4.90 -29.87 -3.30
CA HIS A 127 5.68 -30.37 -4.43
C HIS A 127 7.11 -30.55 -3.92
N ARG A 128 7.80 -31.59 -4.41
CA ARG A 128 9.13 -32.05 -3.93
C ARG A 128 10.18 -30.93 -3.80
N ASN A 129 9.97 -29.78 -4.44
CA ASN A 129 10.70 -28.53 -4.24
C ASN A 129 9.78 -27.47 -3.60
N LYS A 130 9.72 -27.40 -2.26
CA LYS A 130 8.95 -26.35 -1.58
C LYS A 130 9.65 -25.01 -1.77
N PHE A 131 9.10 -24.15 -2.62
CA PHE A 131 9.58 -22.78 -2.77
C PHE A 131 9.32 -21.99 -1.49
N ILE A 132 10.38 -21.57 -0.81
CA ILE A 132 10.26 -20.84 0.45
C ILE A 132 10.45 -19.36 0.16
N PHE A 133 9.34 -18.66 -0.11
CA PHE A 133 9.37 -17.21 -0.36
C PHE A 133 10.14 -16.44 0.74
N LYS A 134 10.01 -16.87 2.01
CA LYS A 134 10.71 -16.27 3.14
C LYS A 134 12.25 -16.31 3.06
N LYS A 135 12.83 -17.14 2.20
CA LYS A 135 14.29 -17.24 2.00
C LYS A 135 14.82 -16.31 0.89
N THR A 136 13.93 -15.71 0.11
CA THR A 136 14.26 -14.86 -1.04
C THR A 136 14.81 -13.50 -0.57
N ASN A 137 15.68 -12.89 -1.36
CA ASN A 137 16.19 -11.54 -1.13
C ASN A 137 15.07 -10.50 -1.29
N PHE A 138 14.13 -10.74 -2.21
CA PHE A 138 12.93 -9.93 -2.36
C PHE A 138 12.14 -9.86 -1.04
N TYR A 139 11.87 -11.01 -0.41
CA TYR A 139 11.17 -11.06 0.87
C TYR A 139 11.95 -10.36 1.99
N LYS A 140 13.27 -10.56 2.08
CA LYS A 140 14.10 -9.89 3.08
C LYS A 140 14.04 -8.36 2.94
N CYS A 141 14.18 -7.87 1.71
CA CYS A 141 14.09 -6.46 1.37
C CYS A 141 12.73 -5.87 1.74
N PHE A 142 11.65 -6.55 1.37
CA PHE A 142 10.28 -6.18 1.72
C PHE A 142 10.07 -6.16 3.25
N LEU A 143 10.51 -7.20 3.96
CA LEU A 143 10.38 -7.31 5.41
C LEU A 143 11.13 -6.19 6.15
N GLU A 144 12.32 -5.81 5.69
CA GLU A 144 13.06 -4.70 6.28
C GLU A 144 12.36 -3.34 6.07
N ALA A 145 11.82 -3.09 4.87
CA ALA A 145 11.05 -1.89 4.59
C ALA A 145 9.81 -1.80 5.49
N MET A 146 9.10 -2.94 5.63
CA MET A 146 7.99 -3.11 6.55
C MET A 146 8.41 -2.80 8.01
N GLN A 147 9.46 -3.42 8.51
CA GLN A 147 9.95 -3.17 9.88
C GLN A 147 10.32 -1.71 10.11
N HIS A 148 10.83 -1.01 9.08
CA HIS A 148 11.16 0.41 9.19
C HIS A 148 9.92 1.31 9.27
N ALA A 149 8.84 0.98 8.55
CA ALA A 149 7.61 1.76 8.50
C ALA A 149 6.78 1.67 9.80
N TYR A 150 6.87 0.58 10.55
CA TYR A 150 6.07 0.30 11.76
C TYR A 150 6.89 0.25 13.06
N LYS A 151 8.05 0.92 13.09
CA LYS A 151 8.81 1.17 14.33
C LYS A 151 8.15 2.21 15.21
#